data_AF-A0A502GVX9-F1
#
_entry.id   AF-A0A502GVX9-F1
#
_cell.length_a   1.000
_cell.length_b   1.000
_cell.length_c   1.000
_cell.angle_alpha   90.00
_cell.angle_beta   90.00
_cell.angle_gamma   90.00
#
_symmetry.space_group_name_H-M   'P 1'
#
loop_
_entity.id
_entity.type
_entity.pdbx_description
1 polymer ?
#
loop_
_entity_poly.entity_id
_entity_poly.type
_entity_poly.pdbx_seq_one_letter_code
_entity_poly.pdbx_strand_id
1 'polypeptide(L)'
;MLSDATPLPAYDQAQVDKRFLAELDRLLHAGAFPTYAEWATTVGVNKNYASAIARGTYHCNLAMLYNTVRHFPACDFNYVVFGSAVYARPEPTELPHRARGPRPKVTPAA
;
A
#
# COMPACT_ATOMS: atom_id res chain seq x y z
N MET A 1 -21.88 6.14 -30.79
CA MET A 1 -20.61 5.39 -30.87
C MET A 1 -20.06 5.29 -29.45
N LEU A 2 -20.19 4.12 -28.82
CA LEU A 2 -19.56 3.83 -27.53
C LEU A 2 -18.08 3.62 -27.84
N SER A 3 -17.27 4.60 -27.47
CA SER A 3 -15.83 4.67 -27.68
C SER A 3 -15.13 3.43 -27.12
N ASP A 4 -14.14 2.93 -27.88
CA ASP A 4 -13.20 1.87 -27.53
C ASP A 4 -12.83 1.86 -26.04
N ALA A 5 -13.53 1.02 -25.27
CA ALA A 5 -13.19 0.82 -23.88
C ALA A 5 -11.86 0.05 -23.84
N THR A 6 -10.80 0.69 -23.37
CA THR A 6 -9.53 0.01 -23.08
C THR A 6 -9.86 -1.23 -22.24
N PRO A 7 -9.59 -2.45 -22.73
CA PRO A 7 -9.92 -3.64 -21.98
C PRO A 7 -9.15 -3.63 -20.66
N LEU A 8 -9.85 -3.88 -19.56
CA LEU A 8 -9.22 -4.00 -18.25
C LEU A 8 -8.24 -5.18 -18.26
N PRO A 9 -7.12 -5.07 -17.52
CA PRO A 9 -6.16 -6.17 -17.44
C PRO A 9 -6.79 -7.39 -16.77
N ALA A 10 -6.28 -8.58 -17.11
CA ALA A 10 -6.61 -9.79 -16.38
C ALA A 10 -6.26 -9.63 -14.89
N TYR A 11 -7.04 -10.26 -14.02
CA TYR A 11 -6.80 -10.19 -12.58
C TYR A 11 -5.45 -10.82 -12.22
N ASP A 12 -4.62 -10.04 -11.52
CA ASP A 12 -3.35 -10.47 -10.96
C ASP A 12 -3.23 -9.97 -9.51
N GLN A 13 -3.40 -10.89 -8.56
CA GLN A 13 -3.31 -10.58 -7.13
C GLN A 13 -1.94 -10.00 -6.75
N ALA A 14 -0.85 -10.51 -7.34
CA ALA A 14 0.48 -10.06 -6.99
C ALA A 14 0.69 -8.60 -7.43
N GLN A 15 0.12 -8.21 -8.57
CA GLN A 15 0.18 -6.83 -9.03
C GLN A 15 -0.72 -5.90 -8.21
N VAL A 16 -1.90 -6.36 -7.78
CA VAL A 16 -2.76 -5.63 -6.83
C VAL A 16 -2.02 -5.38 -5.51
N ASP A 17 -1.33 -6.39 -4.97
CA ASP A 17 -0.56 -6.26 -3.74
C ASP A 17 0.56 -5.21 -3.89
N LYS A 18 1.31 -5.25 -4.99
CA LYS A 18 2.36 -4.27 -5.27
C LYS A 18 1.81 -2.85 -5.37
N ARG A 19 0.71 -2.65 -6.10
CA ARG A 19 0.07 -1.33 -6.24
C ARG A 19 -0.44 -0.81 -4.91
N PHE A 20 -1.05 -1.68 -4.11
CA PHE A 20 -1.51 -1.32 -2.77
C PHE A 20 -0.36 -0.86 -1.89
N LEU A 21 0.75 -1.60 -1.87
CA LEU A 21 1.92 -1.25 -1.06
C LEU A 21 2.61 0.03 -1.54
N ALA A 22 2.72 0.21 -2.86
CA ALA A 22 3.20 1.46 -3.45
C ALA A 22 2.29 2.65 -3.09
N GLU A 23 0.98 2.43 -3.04
CA GLU A 23 0.02 3.47 -2.67
C GLU A 23 0.09 3.82 -1.18
N LEU A 24 0.24 2.83 -0.29
CA LEU A 24 0.50 3.07 1.12
C LEU A 24 1.79 3.86 1.34
N ASP A 25 2.86 3.52 0.62
CA ASP A 25 4.13 4.24 0.74
C ASP A 25 4.02 5.67 0.21
N ARG A 26 3.26 5.90 -0.87
CA ARG A 26 2.95 7.26 -1.36
C ARG A 26 2.19 8.07 -0.31
N LEU A 27 1.16 7.49 0.31
CA LEU A 27 0.36 8.16 1.36
C LEU A 27 1.21 8.51 2.58
N LEU A 28 2.12 7.61 2.97
CA LEU A 28 3.07 7.83 4.05
C LEU A 28 4.01 9.01 3.74
N HIS A 29 4.59 9.06 2.52
CA HIS A 29 5.44 10.18 2.10
C HIS A 29 4.68 11.49 1.94
N ALA A 30 3.39 11.43 1.62
CA ALA A 30 2.50 12.59 1.60
C ALA A 30 2.05 13.05 3.01
N GLY A 31 2.43 12.32 4.07
CA GLY A 31 2.09 12.65 5.45
C GLY A 31 0.63 12.33 5.83
N ALA A 32 -0.07 11.48 5.07
CA ALA A 32 -1.45 11.10 5.39
C ALA A 32 -1.57 10.34 6.72
N PHE A 33 -0.50 9.64 7.11
CA PHE A 33 -0.30 9.03 8.41
C PHE A 33 1.22 8.96 8.67
N PRO A 34 1.68 8.94 9.94
CA PRO A 34 3.11 9.02 10.25
C PRO A 34 3.82 7.66 10.23
N THR A 35 3.11 6.54 10.44
CA THR A 35 3.69 5.19 10.37
C THR A 35 2.69 4.15 9.86
N TYR A 36 3.18 3.03 9.33
CA TYR A 36 2.31 1.89 8.98
C TYR A 36 1.63 1.26 10.19
N ALA A 37 2.18 1.40 11.40
CA ALA A 37 1.55 0.91 12.62
C ALA A 37 0.31 1.76 12.98
N GLU A 38 0.41 3.08 12.80
CA GLU A 38 -0.74 3.97 12.95
C GLU A 38 -1.78 3.73 11.87
N TRP A 39 -1.37 3.63 10.61
CA TRP A 39 -2.28 3.23 9.54
C TRP A 39 -3.02 1.92 9.88
N ALA A 40 -2.31 0.87 10.30
CA ALA A 40 -2.90 -0.42 10.64
C ALA A 40 -3.92 -0.29 11.77
N THR A 41 -3.62 0.52 12.79
CA THR A 41 -4.53 0.79 13.90
C THR A 41 -5.79 1.50 13.42
N THR A 42 -5.65 2.53 12.58
CA THR A 42 -6.77 3.30 12.03
C THR A 42 -7.70 2.44 11.16
N VAL A 43 -7.14 1.56 10.32
CA VAL A 43 -7.95 0.71 9.42
C VAL A 43 -8.46 -0.58 10.09
N GLY A 44 -8.18 -0.78 11.39
CA GLY A 44 -8.61 -1.95 12.15
C GLY A 44 -7.85 -3.24 11.81
N VAL A 45 -6.63 -3.11 11.28
CA VAL A 45 -5.74 -4.22 10.93
C VAL A 45 -4.76 -4.48 12.07
N ASN A 46 -4.40 -5.74 12.30
CA ASN A 46 -3.46 -6.10 13.36
C ASN A 46 -2.10 -5.38 13.13
N LYS A 47 -1.64 -4.61 14.12
CA LYS A 47 -0.37 -3.85 14.09
C LYS A 47 0.85 -4.70 13.72
N ASN A 48 0.80 -6.01 13.97
CA ASN A 48 1.89 -6.94 13.62
C ASN A 48 2.14 -7.00 12.10
N TYR A 49 1.15 -6.60 11.29
CA TYR A 49 1.29 -6.52 9.84
C TYR A 49 2.06 -5.30 9.34
N ALA A 50 2.29 -4.27 10.18
CA ALA A 50 3.11 -3.12 9.80
C ALA A 50 4.52 -3.54 9.35
N SER A 51 5.09 -4.55 10.01
CA SER A 51 6.39 -5.12 9.63
C SER A 51 6.35 -5.92 8.32
N ALA A 52 5.20 -6.51 7.96
CA ALA A 52 5.05 -7.20 6.67
C ALA A 52 4.88 -6.18 5.53
N ILE A 53 4.09 -5.13 5.76
CA ILE A 53 3.89 -4.01 4.82
C ILE A 53 5.21 -3.32 4.52
N ALA A 54 5.99 -2.98 5.56
CA ALA A 54 7.30 -2.35 5.39
C ALA A 54 8.33 -3.22 4.65
N ARG A 55 8.12 -4.55 4.63
CA ARG A 55 8.96 -5.51 3.89
C ARG A 55 8.40 -5.84 2.49
N GLY A 56 7.25 -5.28 2.13
CA GLY A 56 6.59 -5.57 0.87
C GLY A 56 5.89 -6.94 0.80
N THR A 57 5.83 -7.69 1.89
CA THR A 57 5.36 -9.10 1.87
C THR A 57 3.89 -9.23 2.30
N TYR A 58 3.08 -8.21 2.10
CA TYR A 58 1.71 -8.16 2.61
C TYR A 58 0.69 -8.23 1.48
N HIS A 59 -0.35 -9.05 1.68
CA HIS A 59 -1.41 -9.28 0.70
C HIS A 59 -2.59 -8.33 0.91
N CYS A 60 -3.00 -7.67 -0.16
CA CYS A 60 -4.15 -6.79 -0.15
C CYS A 60 -5.44 -7.60 -0.30
N ASN A 61 -6.31 -7.55 0.72
CA ASN A 61 -7.69 -8.02 0.62
C ASN A 61 -8.66 -6.84 0.45
N LEU A 62 -9.86 -7.13 -0.08
CA LEU A 62 -10.87 -6.12 -0.39
C LEU A 62 -11.33 -5.34 0.84
N ALA A 63 -11.55 -6.02 1.97
CA ALA A 63 -12.03 -5.39 3.19
C ALA A 63 -11.03 -4.32 3.71
N MET A 64 -9.75 -4.62 3.66
CA MET A 64 -8.70 -3.70 4.03
C MET A 64 -8.56 -2.55 3.04
N LEU A 65 -8.60 -2.81 1.74
CA LEU A 65 -8.58 -1.76 0.73
C LEU A 65 -9.74 -0.79 0.95
N TYR A 66 -10.94 -1.31 1.17
CA TYR A 66 -12.13 -0.52 1.47
C TYR A 66 -11.95 0.34 2.72
N ASN A 67 -11.49 -0.26 3.83
CA ASN A 67 -11.23 0.48 5.07
C ASN A 67 -10.14 1.55 4.88
N THR A 68 -9.10 1.25 4.11
CA THR A 68 -8.04 2.21 3.79
C THR A 68 -8.60 3.42 3.06
N VAL A 69 -9.38 3.21 2.00
CA VAL A 69 -9.98 4.31 1.23
C VAL A 69 -10.97 5.10 2.07
N ARG A 70 -11.75 4.43 2.92
CA ARG A 70 -12.71 5.08 3.83
C ARG A 70 -12.02 6.02 4.83
N HIS A 71 -10.90 5.61 5.41
CA HIS A 71 -10.17 6.41 6.39
C HIS A 71 -9.16 7.38 5.77
N PHE A 72 -8.67 7.06 4.58
CA PHE A 72 -7.70 7.85 3.82
C PHE A 72 -8.21 8.03 2.39
N PRO A 73 -9.13 8.99 2.14
CA PRO A 73 -9.73 9.20 0.81
C PRO A 73 -8.74 9.60 -0.28
N ALA A 74 -7.53 10.01 0.11
CA ALA A 74 -6.41 10.24 -0.82
C ALA A 74 -5.84 8.93 -1.40
N CYS A 75 -6.21 7.76 -0.86
CA CYS A 75 -5.85 6.45 -1.41
C CYS A 75 -6.59 6.21 -2.72
N ASP A 76 -5.84 5.97 -3.80
CA ASP A 76 -6.42 5.72 -5.11
C ASP A 76 -6.85 4.25 -5.26
N PHE A 77 -8.14 4.00 -4.94
CA PHE A 77 -8.77 2.68 -5.09
C PHE A 77 -8.61 2.12 -6.50
N ASN A 78 -8.88 2.95 -7.51
CA ASN A 78 -8.94 2.49 -8.89
C ASN A 78 -7.54 2.17 -9.41
N TYR A 79 -6.53 2.95 -9.04
CA TYR A 79 -5.15 2.59 -9.31
C TYR A 79 -4.77 1.26 -8.67
N VAL A 80 -5.15 0.99 -7.41
CA VAL A 80 -4.82 -0.30 -6.77
C VAL A 80 -5.45 -1.48 -7.52
N VAL A 81 -6.70 -1.37 -7.93
CA VAL A 81 -7.44 -2.46 -8.59
C VAL A 81 -7.06 -2.61 -10.06
N PHE A 82 -7.00 -1.50 -10.81
CA PHE A 82 -6.89 -1.52 -12.27
C PHE A 82 -5.54 -1.04 -12.80
N GLY A 83 -4.73 -0.38 -11.97
CA GLY A 83 -3.38 0.04 -12.32
C GLY A 83 -3.32 1.14 -13.39
N SER A 84 -2.33 1.03 -14.26
CA SER A 84 -2.05 2.01 -15.33
C SER A 84 -3.13 2.03 -16.42
N ALA A 85 -3.98 0.99 -16.49
CA ALA A 85 -5.03 0.85 -17.50
C ALA A 85 -6.06 2.00 -17.45
N VAL A 86 -6.18 2.68 -16.29
CA VAL A 86 -7.13 3.78 -16.11
C VAL A 86 -6.45 5.09 -15.66
N TYR A 87 -5.28 5.04 -14.97
CA TYR A 87 -4.75 6.21 -14.24
C TYR A 87 -3.38 6.74 -14.68
N ALA A 88 -2.81 6.28 -15.79
CA ALA A 88 -1.52 6.75 -16.35
C ALA A 88 -0.31 6.74 -15.38
N ARG A 89 -0.46 6.14 -14.18
CA ARG A 89 0.64 5.88 -13.24
C ARG A 89 1.36 4.60 -13.65
N PRO A 90 2.70 4.59 -13.66
CA PRO A 90 3.46 3.40 -14.04
C PRO A 90 3.20 2.27 -13.06
N GLU A 91 3.16 1.04 -13.58
CA GLU A 91 3.07 -0.15 -12.77
C GLU A 91 4.31 -0.32 -11.88
N PRO A 92 4.15 -0.60 -10.58
CA PRO A 92 5.29 -0.89 -9.73
C PRO A 92 5.91 -2.22 -10.15
N THR A 93 7.17 -2.16 -10.57
CA THR A 93 7.99 -3.34 -10.89
C THR A 93 8.54 -3.99 -9.62
N GLU A 94 8.84 -3.16 -8.62
CA GLU A 94 9.42 -3.54 -7.34
C GLU A 94 8.51 -3.15 -6.17
N LEU A 95 8.70 -3.84 -5.05
CA LEU A 95 8.05 -3.50 -3.80
C LEU A 95 8.85 -2.39 -3.10
N PRO A 96 8.19 -1.46 -2.39
CA PRO A 96 8.89 -0.46 -1.59
C PRO A 96 9.66 -1.16 -0.46
N HIS A 97 10.96 -1.41 -0.69
CA HIS A 97 11.86 -2.00 0.28
C HIS A 97 12.41 -0.89 1.19
N ARG A 98 11.99 -0.86 2.46
CA ARG A 98 12.69 -0.05 3.46
C ARG A 98 13.87 -0.83 4.02
N ALA A 99 15.07 -0.25 3.90
CA ALA A 99 16.25 -0.72 4.63
C ALA A 99 15.92 -0.75 6.13
N ARG A 100 16.26 -1.84 6.82
CA ARG A 100 16.14 -1.90 8.29
C ARG A 100 16.97 -0.75 8.87
N GLY A 101 16.31 0.26 9.43
CA GLY A 101 16.99 1.25 10.25
C GLY A 101 17.77 0.54 11.37
N PRO A 102 18.95 1.05 11.77
CA PRO A 102 19.76 0.41 12.80
C PRO A 102 18.92 0.27 14.08
N ARG A 103 18.86 -0.96 14.60
CA ARG A 103 18.23 -1.23 15.89
C ARG A 103 18.99 -0.40 16.94
N PRO A 104 18.34 0.51 17.69
CA PRO A 104 19.02 1.24 18.75
C PRO A 104 19.62 0.22 19.72
N LYS A 105 20.95 0.22 19.85
CA LYS A 105 21.62 -0.56 20.90
C LYS A 105 21.24 0.11 22.21
N VAL A 106 20.38 -0.54 22.99
CA VAL A 106 20.16 -0.17 24.38
C VAL A 106 21.46 -0.48 25.11
N THR A 107 22.27 0.54 25.38
CA THR A 107 23.40 0.42 26.29
C THR A 107 22.82 0.25 27.70
N PRO A 108 23.05 -0.86 28.42
CA PRO A 108 22.66 -0.94 29.82
C PRO A 108 23.44 0.12 30.59
N ALA A 109 22.74 0.90 31.42
CA ALA A 109 23.39 1.79 32.36
C ALA A 109 24.24 0.96 33.34
N ALA A 110 25.49 1.40 33.52
CA ALA A 110 26.43 0.85 34.50
C ALA A 110 26.08 1.33 35.92
#